data_AF-M5BYQ6-F1
#
_entry.id   AF-M5BYQ6-F1
#
_cell.length_a   1.000
_cell.length_b   1.000
_cell.length_c   1.000
_cell.angle_alpha   90.00
_cell.angle_beta   90.00
_cell.angle_gamma   90.00
#
_symmetry.space_group_name_H-M   'P 1'
#
loop_
_entity.id
_entity.type
_entity.pdbx_description
1 polymer ?
#
loop_
_entity_poly.entity_id
_entity_poly.type
_entity_poly.pdbx_seq_one_letter_code
_entity_poly.pdbx_strand_id
1 'polypeptide(L)'
;MLDPSRRGKLWALHYTRATTEKPYPLELTNFPANADFHPLGIELVPSDPTGVSRLLVINHRRQNTTIEVFRIQLDPHSVMLAHETTLTHPSFVAPNAIAAISPTEFFLSHDHYFTRRKVDLVSFNAYPGAGVHNVQTIARNIAFANGVAISADGSTLAIASTTRAKIQLYSKNKTGVKFVSSVRVPFSVDNIAFAGDQLLAAGHPYLPEFMALVKRKSNRAPSYVSAIAPRQAGLGDSWLTRMSAGANVTTTFMSDGSFLGTSSGAFVDMKTGTMFVVALYGSGVAKCDYGM
;
A
#
# COMPACT_ATOMS: atom_id res chain seq x y z
N MET A 1 -2.04 8.21 -19.24
CA MET A 1 -2.06 9.54 -18.58
C MET A 1 -2.58 10.55 -19.59
N LEU A 2 -3.56 11.39 -19.22
CA LEU A 2 -4.19 12.33 -20.16
C LEU A 2 -3.42 13.65 -20.31
N ASP A 3 -2.72 14.07 -19.25
CA ASP A 3 -1.84 15.24 -19.25
C ASP A 3 -0.65 14.94 -18.30
N PRO A 4 0.57 14.77 -18.82
CA PRO A 4 1.75 14.47 -18.00
C PRO A 4 2.31 15.70 -17.26
N SER A 5 1.84 16.91 -17.57
CA SER A 5 2.30 18.13 -16.90
C SER A 5 1.63 18.36 -15.54
N ARG A 6 0.46 17.74 -15.31
CA ARG A 6 -0.26 17.83 -14.05
C ARG A 6 0.36 16.95 -12.97
N ARG A 7 1.03 17.58 -12.01
CA ARG A 7 1.60 16.90 -10.85
C ARG A 7 0.50 16.46 -9.86
N GLY A 8 0.59 15.22 -9.42
CA GLY A 8 -0.10 14.73 -8.25
C GLY A 8 0.43 15.37 -6.96
N LYS A 9 -0.19 15.03 -5.83
CA LYS A 9 0.15 15.60 -4.53
C LYS A 9 0.10 14.52 -3.46
N LEU A 10 0.95 14.66 -2.46
CA LEU A 10 0.82 13.95 -1.19
C LEU A 10 0.15 14.88 -0.19
N TRP A 11 -0.65 14.33 0.71
CA TRP A 11 -1.43 15.08 1.68
C TRP A 11 -1.18 14.53 3.08
N ALA A 12 -1.23 15.41 4.07
CA ALA A 12 -1.24 15.05 5.47
C ALA A 12 -2.55 15.46 6.12
N LEU A 13 -2.90 14.75 7.19
CA LEU A 13 -4.10 14.95 7.98
C LEU A 13 -3.76 14.76 9.45
N HIS A 14 -3.93 15.82 10.25
CA HIS A 14 -3.87 15.72 11.70
C HIS A 14 -5.24 15.35 12.24
N TYR A 15 -5.28 14.40 13.16
CA TYR A 15 -6.52 13.92 13.74
C TYR A 15 -6.30 13.44 15.18
N THR A 16 -7.38 13.43 15.93
CA THR A 16 -7.53 12.64 17.16
C THR A 16 -8.67 11.66 16.95
N ARG A 17 -9.02 10.85 17.96
CA ARG A 17 -10.26 10.08 17.91
C ARG A 17 -11.48 10.98 17.68
N ALA A 18 -11.58 12.10 18.41
CA ALA A 18 -12.74 12.99 18.39
C ALA A 18 -12.74 14.01 17.24
N THR A 19 -11.57 14.49 16.80
CA THR A 19 -11.45 15.62 15.87
C THR A 19 -10.63 15.27 14.63
N THR A 20 -10.78 16.08 13.59
CA THR A 20 -10.05 15.95 12.33
C THR A 20 -9.82 17.34 11.79
N GLU A 21 -8.56 17.70 11.59
CA GLU A 21 -8.19 18.99 11.01
C GLU A 21 -8.39 18.96 9.49
N LYS A 22 -8.29 20.12 8.84
CA LYS A 22 -8.36 20.19 7.39
C LYS A 22 -7.10 19.54 6.79
N PRO A 23 -7.22 18.57 5.86
CA PRO A 23 -6.06 18.03 5.17
C PRO A 23 -5.30 19.13 4.41
N TYR A 24 -3.97 19.04 4.39
CA TYR A 24 -3.10 19.99 3.68
C TYR A 24 -2.10 19.24 2.80
N PRO A 25 -1.71 19.83 1.65
CA PRO A 25 -0.72 19.21 0.78
C PRO A 25 0.66 19.26 1.46
N LEU A 26 1.41 18.16 1.36
CA LEU A 26 2.79 18.10 1.84
C LEU A 26 3.72 18.88 0.91
N GLU A 27 4.60 19.69 1.48
CA GLU A 27 5.67 20.33 0.75
C GLU A 27 6.77 19.33 0.43
N LEU A 28 7.21 19.29 -0.84
CA LEU A 28 8.31 18.47 -1.31
C LEU A 28 9.54 19.36 -1.50
N THR A 29 10.44 19.39 -0.52
CA THR A 29 11.70 20.14 -0.62
C THR A 29 12.73 19.32 -1.38
N ASN A 30 13.64 19.98 -2.09
CA ASN A 30 14.69 19.37 -2.94
C ASN A 30 14.20 18.47 -4.09
N PHE A 31 12.90 18.26 -4.25
CA PHE A 31 12.37 17.56 -5.42
C PHE A 31 12.38 18.49 -6.64
N PRO A 32 12.90 18.07 -7.81
CA PRO A 32 13.02 18.96 -8.96
C PRO A 32 11.66 19.55 -9.39
N ALA A 33 11.58 20.88 -9.48
CA ALA A 33 10.32 21.59 -9.77
C ALA A 33 9.68 21.18 -11.10
N ASN A 34 10.50 20.86 -12.09
CA ASN A 34 10.10 20.47 -13.45
C ASN A 34 10.01 18.95 -13.65
N ALA A 35 10.22 18.13 -12.61
CA ALA A 35 10.07 16.69 -12.72
C ALA A 35 8.58 16.27 -12.67
N ASP A 36 8.24 15.31 -13.52
CA ASP A 36 6.95 14.61 -13.44
C ASP A 36 6.77 14.01 -12.04
N PHE A 37 5.57 14.15 -11.49
CA PHE A 37 5.23 13.59 -10.18
C PHE A 37 3.81 13.03 -10.21
N HIS A 38 3.70 11.72 -10.38
CA HIS A 38 2.43 10.98 -10.44
C HIS A 38 2.50 9.83 -9.44
N PRO A 39 2.29 10.13 -8.13
CA PRO A 39 2.40 9.14 -7.07
C PRO A 39 1.31 8.07 -7.20
N LEU A 40 1.66 6.82 -6.88
CA LEU A 40 0.72 5.70 -6.75
C LEU A 40 0.81 5.08 -5.35
N GLY A 41 1.58 4.00 -5.19
CA GLY A 41 1.82 3.38 -3.89
C GLY A 41 2.85 4.18 -3.07
N ILE A 42 2.58 4.30 -1.78
CA ILE A 42 3.47 4.95 -0.81
C ILE A 42 3.67 4.05 0.40
N GLU A 43 4.83 4.15 1.05
CA GLU A 43 5.13 3.35 2.24
C GLU A 43 6.03 4.13 3.22
N LEU A 44 5.66 4.08 4.49
CA LEU A 44 6.50 4.58 5.58
C LEU A 44 7.56 3.55 5.92
N VAL A 45 8.81 3.99 5.95
CA VAL A 45 9.95 3.12 6.26
C VAL A 45 10.23 3.15 7.76
N PRO A 46 10.57 2.00 8.39
CA PRO A 46 11.09 1.99 9.75
C PRO A 46 12.25 2.98 9.90
N SER A 47 12.32 3.68 11.04
CA SER A 47 13.41 4.60 11.31
C SER A 47 14.76 3.89 11.24
N ASP A 48 15.74 4.55 10.64
CA ASP A 48 17.11 4.05 10.62
C ASP A 48 17.77 4.16 12.01
N PRO A 49 18.99 3.61 12.21
CA PRO A 49 19.69 3.69 13.50
C PRO A 49 19.96 5.12 14.00
N THR A 50 19.84 6.14 13.14
CA THR A 50 19.97 7.55 13.51
C THR A 50 18.62 8.19 13.87
N GLY A 51 17.54 7.43 13.82
CA GLY A 51 16.18 7.86 14.14
C GLY A 51 15.44 8.52 12.97
N VAL A 52 16.00 8.51 11.75
CA VAL A 52 15.39 9.16 10.59
C VAL A 52 14.37 8.23 9.94
N SER A 53 13.11 8.71 9.83
CA SER A 53 12.05 8.05 9.07
C SER A 53 12.00 8.56 7.63
N ARG A 54 11.62 7.66 6.71
CA ARG A 54 11.50 7.96 5.28
C ARG A 54 10.13 7.58 4.74
N LEU A 55 9.72 8.24 3.67
CA LEU A 55 8.59 7.87 2.85
C LEU A 55 9.10 7.44 1.46
N LEU A 56 8.74 6.22 1.05
CA LEU A 56 8.94 5.75 -0.32
C LEU A 56 7.69 6.03 -1.13
N VAL A 57 7.87 6.51 -2.36
CA VAL A 57 6.76 6.88 -3.25
C VAL A 57 7.02 6.32 -4.64
N ILE A 58 6.14 5.43 -5.11
CA ILE A 58 6.11 5.04 -6.53
C ILE A 58 5.68 6.25 -7.34
N ASN A 59 6.50 6.67 -8.29
CA ASN A 59 6.24 7.81 -9.15
C ASN A 59 6.23 7.36 -10.63
N HIS A 60 5.05 7.35 -11.24
CA HIS A 60 4.87 7.04 -12.67
C HIS A 60 5.18 8.26 -13.54
N ARG A 61 6.46 8.54 -13.74
CA ARG A 61 6.90 9.58 -14.68
C ARG A 61 6.57 9.16 -16.11
N ARG A 62 6.55 10.11 -17.03
CA ARG A 62 6.25 9.87 -18.45
C ARG A 62 7.27 8.93 -19.11
N GLN A 63 8.55 9.04 -18.73
CA GLN A 63 9.64 8.27 -19.36
C GLN A 63 9.88 6.92 -18.69
N ASN A 64 9.74 6.84 -17.37
CA ASN A 64 9.96 5.63 -16.59
C ASN A 64 9.20 5.71 -15.26
N THR A 65 9.04 4.56 -14.59
CA THR A 65 8.60 4.56 -13.20
C THR A 65 9.80 4.56 -12.26
N THR A 66 9.74 5.36 -11.21
CA THR A 66 10.78 5.54 -10.21
C THR A 66 10.22 5.31 -8.81
N ILE A 67 11.10 5.08 -7.83
CA ILE A 67 10.73 5.16 -6.42
C ILE A 67 11.46 6.38 -5.84
N GLU A 68 10.71 7.37 -5.40
CA GLU A 68 11.27 8.54 -4.72
C GLU A 68 11.45 8.24 -3.25
N VAL A 69 12.61 8.61 -2.69
CA VAL A 69 12.90 8.50 -1.27
C VAL A 69 12.86 9.89 -0.67
N PHE A 70 11.95 10.12 0.27
CA PHE A 70 11.83 11.36 1.01
C PHE A 70 12.16 11.15 2.48
N ARG A 71 13.03 11.99 3.05
CA ARG A 71 13.17 12.14 4.49
C ARG A 71 11.96 12.88 5.05
N ILE A 72 11.38 12.34 6.11
CA ILE A 72 10.27 12.98 6.81
C ILE A 72 10.84 14.00 7.79
N GLN A 73 10.37 15.24 7.69
CA GLN A 73 10.67 16.32 8.62
C GLN A 73 9.38 16.66 9.37
N LEU A 74 9.43 16.52 10.69
CA LEU A 74 8.31 16.84 11.58
C LEU A 74 8.57 18.19 12.22
N ASP A 75 7.69 19.14 11.96
CA ASP A 75 7.55 20.37 12.73
C ASP A 75 6.28 20.27 13.59
N PRO A 76 6.14 21.06 14.68
CA PRO A 76 5.01 20.94 15.61
C PRO A 76 3.62 21.00 14.97
N HIS A 77 3.49 21.65 13.80
CA HIS A 77 2.22 21.82 13.10
C HIS A 77 2.25 21.40 11.62
N SER A 78 3.40 20.97 11.10
CA SER A 78 3.56 20.64 9.69
C SER A 78 4.47 19.44 9.51
N VAL A 79 4.24 18.75 8.39
CA VAL A 79 5.10 17.66 7.93
C VAL A 79 5.63 18.09 6.59
N MET A 80 6.94 17.97 6.40
CA MET A 80 7.62 18.25 5.14
C MET A 80 8.34 16.99 4.67
N LEU A 81 8.50 16.86 3.35
CA LEU A 81 9.17 15.74 2.71
C LEU A 81 10.39 16.26 1.95
N ALA A 82 11.58 16.04 2.50
CA ALA A 82 12.82 16.38 1.83
C ALA A 82 13.26 15.25 0.92
N HIS A 83 13.29 15.48 -0.40
CA HIS A 83 13.75 14.50 -1.37
C HIS A 83 15.23 14.20 -1.14
N GLU A 84 15.57 12.91 -0.97
CA GLU A 84 16.94 12.45 -0.79
C GLU A 84 17.49 11.82 -2.07
N THR A 85 16.71 10.96 -2.73
CA THR A 85 17.15 10.26 -3.94
C THR A 85 16.00 9.70 -4.77
N THR A 86 16.28 9.44 -6.05
CA THR A 86 15.38 8.75 -6.97
C THR A 86 15.97 7.37 -7.27
N LEU A 87 15.26 6.31 -6.90
CA LEU A 87 15.61 4.94 -7.24
C LEU A 87 15.05 4.59 -8.62
N THR A 88 15.92 4.04 -9.46
CA THR A 88 15.57 3.58 -10.81
C THR A 88 16.16 2.18 -11.03
N HIS A 89 15.44 1.36 -11.79
CA HIS A 89 15.92 0.05 -12.20
C HIS A 89 15.15 -0.42 -13.44
N PRO A 90 15.77 -1.13 -14.42
CA PRO A 90 15.07 -1.64 -15.61
C PRO A 90 13.90 -2.59 -15.32
N SER A 91 13.85 -3.17 -14.11
CA SER A 91 12.74 -4.03 -13.69
C SER A 91 11.49 -3.25 -13.25
N PHE A 92 11.59 -1.96 -12.93
CA PHE A 92 10.51 -1.09 -12.44
C PHE A 92 9.51 -0.73 -13.54
N VAL A 93 8.88 -1.76 -14.09
CA VAL A 93 7.83 -1.67 -15.09
C VAL A 93 6.53 -1.94 -14.37
N ALA A 94 5.66 -0.92 -14.34
CA ALA A 94 4.35 -0.93 -13.68
C ALA A 94 4.39 -1.44 -12.22
N PRO A 95 5.25 -0.88 -11.35
CA PRO A 95 5.14 -1.16 -9.93
C PRO A 95 3.83 -0.56 -9.36
N ASN A 96 3.28 -1.17 -8.32
CA ASN A 96 1.98 -0.80 -7.77
C ASN A 96 2.02 -0.43 -6.28
N ALA A 97 2.56 -1.29 -5.43
CA ALA A 97 2.65 -1.08 -3.99
C ALA A 97 4.03 -1.44 -3.43
N ILE A 98 4.36 -0.87 -2.26
CA ILE A 98 5.61 -1.07 -1.52
C ILE A 98 5.28 -1.63 -0.13
N ALA A 99 6.10 -2.54 0.38
CA ALA A 99 6.12 -2.90 1.81
C ALA A 99 7.56 -2.85 2.32
N ALA A 100 7.87 -1.93 3.25
CA ALA A 100 9.22 -1.72 3.75
C ALA A 100 9.59 -2.81 4.77
N ILE A 101 10.81 -3.36 4.65
CA ILE A 101 11.33 -4.42 5.51
C ILE A 101 12.44 -3.88 6.41
N SER A 102 13.19 -2.90 5.91
CA SER A 102 14.25 -2.20 6.60
C SER A 102 14.40 -0.78 6.02
N PRO A 103 15.27 0.08 6.59
CA PRO A 103 15.58 1.39 6.01
C PRO A 103 16.00 1.37 4.54
N THR A 104 16.50 0.24 4.05
CA THR A 104 17.13 0.08 2.74
C THR A 104 16.60 -1.09 1.92
N GLU A 105 15.56 -1.78 2.39
CA GLU A 105 14.98 -2.93 1.71
C GLU A 105 13.45 -2.91 1.74
N PHE A 106 12.83 -3.23 0.61
CA PHE A 106 11.38 -3.28 0.48
C PHE A 106 10.92 -4.32 -0.55
N PHE A 107 9.68 -4.78 -0.39
CA PHE A 107 8.97 -5.51 -1.45
C PHE A 107 8.28 -4.54 -2.39
N LEU A 108 8.31 -4.85 -3.69
CA LEU A 108 7.69 -4.08 -4.75
C LEU A 108 6.80 -4.98 -5.60
N SER A 109 5.49 -4.73 -5.59
CA SER A 109 4.57 -5.44 -6.49
C SER A 109 4.53 -4.82 -7.87
N HIS A 110 4.28 -5.65 -8.89
CA HIS A 110 4.11 -5.24 -10.27
C HIS A 110 2.76 -5.74 -10.81
N ASP A 111 1.90 -4.84 -11.26
CA ASP A 111 0.47 -5.13 -11.51
C ASP A 111 0.11 -5.40 -12.97
N HIS A 112 1.06 -5.29 -13.91
CA HIS A 112 0.75 -5.33 -15.34
C HIS A 112 0.07 -6.65 -15.77
N TYR A 113 -1.04 -6.51 -16.50
CA TYR A 113 -1.98 -7.59 -16.86
C TYR A 113 -1.35 -8.79 -17.59
N PHE A 114 -0.33 -8.54 -18.44
CA PHE A 114 0.25 -9.58 -19.32
C PHE A 114 1.67 -10.01 -18.97
N THR A 115 2.55 -9.10 -18.54
CA THR A 115 4.01 -9.31 -18.69
C THR A 115 4.77 -9.48 -17.38
N ARG A 116 4.27 -8.98 -16.23
CA ARG A 116 5.07 -8.96 -14.98
C ARG A 116 4.21 -9.15 -13.73
N ARG A 117 3.55 -10.30 -13.65
CA ARG A 117 2.77 -10.81 -12.50
C ARG A 117 3.66 -11.21 -11.32
N LYS A 118 4.40 -10.28 -10.73
CA LYS A 118 5.48 -10.60 -9.79
C LYS A 118 5.59 -9.63 -8.64
N VAL A 119 6.33 -10.05 -7.62
CA VAL A 119 6.85 -9.19 -6.55
C VAL A 119 8.37 -9.34 -6.52
N ASP A 120 9.05 -8.20 -6.43
CA ASP A 120 10.50 -8.12 -6.28
C ASP A 120 10.85 -7.72 -4.83
N LEU A 121 11.95 -8.24 -4.30
CA LEU A 121 12.69 -7.69 -3.17
C LEU A 121 13.74 -6.73 -3.73
N VAL A 122 13.73 -5.49 -3.26
CA VAL A 122 14.63 -4.42 -3.70
C VAL A 122 15.50 -4.00 -2.54
N SER A 123 16.82 -3.97 -2.76
CA SER A 123 17.79 -3.41 -1.81
C SER A 123 18.49 -2.21 -2.46
N PHE A 124 18.58 -1.12 -1.71
CA PHE A 124 19.14 0.15 -2.19
C PHE A 124 20.04 0.80 -1.14
N ASN A 125 20.79 1.80 -1.57
CA ASN A 125 21.59 2.63 -0.69
C ASN A 125 20.96 4.03 -0.62
N ALA A 126 20.67 4.50 0.59
CA ALA A 126 19.95 5.75 0.81
C ALA A 126 20.80 7.02 0.67
N TYR A 127 22.12 6.91 0.49
CA TYR A 127 22.99 8.07 0.30
C TYR A 127 23.00 8.52 -1.17
N PRO A 128 23.23 9.83 -1.44
CA PRO A 128 23.15 10.39 -2.79
C PRO A 128 24.01 9.63 -3.80
N GLY A 129 23.42 9.26 -4.94
CA GLY A 129 24.10 8.64 -6.07
C GLY A 129 24.28 7.11 -6.03
N ALA A 130 23.95 6.43 -4.93
CA ALA A 130 24.20 4.98 -4.82
C ALA A 130 23.06 4.09 -5.33
N GLY A 131 21.81 4.54 -5.22
CA GLY A 131 20.66 3.93 -5.88
C GLY A 131 20.38 2.47 -5.52
N VAL A 132 19.73 1.76 -6.45
CA VAL A 132 19.37 0.33 -6.32
C VAL A 132 20.60 -0.54 -6.62
N HIS A 133 20.95 -1.45 -5.72
CA HIS A 133 22.09 -2.36 -5.91
C HIS A 133 21.68 -3.83 -6.05
N ASN A 134 20.47 -4.20 -5.62
CA ASN A 134 19.95 -5.55 -5.81
C ASN A 134 18.44 -5.54 -6.06
N VAL A 135 18.01 -6.39 -7.00
CA VAL A 135 16.59 -6.67 -7.25
C VAL A 135 16.42 -8.17 -7.47
N GLN A 136 15.67 -8.83 -6.59
CA GLN A 136 15.38 -10.26 -6.65
C GLN A 136 13.89 -10.50 -6.80
N THR A 137 13.46 -11.19 -7.85
CA THR A 137 12.05 -11.63 -7.94
C THR A 137 11.78 -12.75 -6.93
N ILE A 138 10.94 -12.48 -5.93
CA ILE A 138 10.60 -13.43 -4.84
C ILE A 138 9.29 -14.18 -5.08
N ALA A 139 8.38 -13.63 -5.89
CA ALA A 139 7.14 -14.30 -6.23
C ALA A 139 6.74 -13.99 -7.68
N ARG A 140 6.14 -14.97 -8.37
CA ARG A 140 5.70 -14.88 -9.78
C ARG A 140 4.28 -15.42 -9.94
N ASN A 141 3.69 -15.16 -11.10
CA ASN A 141 2.36 -15.61 -11.51
C ASN A 141 1.23 -15.14 -10.59
N ILE A 142 1.37 -13.98 -9.96
CA ILE A 142 0.33 -13.34 -9.16
C ILE A 142 -0.53 -12.48 -10.08
N ALA A 143 -1.78 -12.89 -10.28
CA ALA A 143 -2.68 -12.21 -11.19
C ALA A 143 -3.02 -10.82 -10.65
N PHE A 144 -2.53 -9.78 -11.36
CA PHE A 144 -2.63 -8.36 -10.98
C PHE A 144 -2.17 -8.16 -9.53
N ALA A 145 -0.85 -8.33 -9.30
CA ALA A 145 -0.24 -8.16 -8.00
C ALA A 145 -0.32 -6.68 -7.59
N ASN A 146 -1.10 -6.40 -6.56
CA ASN A 146 -1.45 -5.04 -6.14
C ASN A 146 -0.87 -4.76 -4.75
N GLY A 147 -1.69 -4.57 -3.72
CA GLY A 147 -1.23 -4.40 -2.35
C GLY A 147 -0.24 -5.47 -1.88
N VAL A 148 0.82 -5.02 -1.21
CA VAL A 148 1.75 -5.86 -0.46
C VAL A 148 1.83 -5.33 0.97
N ALA A 149 1.92 -6.23 1.94
CA ALA A 149 2.10 -5.86 3.34
C ALA A 149 2.95 -6.90 4.06
N ILE A 150 3.78 -6.44 5.00
CA ILE A 150 4.58 -7.32 5.87
C ILE A 150 4.05 -7.22 7.31
N SER A 151 3.98 -8.35 8.00
CA SER A 151 3.63 -8.37 9.43
C SER A 151 4.68 -7.65 10.26
N ALA A 152 4.29 -7.16 11.44
CA ALA A 152 5.17 -6.38 12.32
C ALA A 152 6.45 -7.12 12.74
N ASP A 153 6.38 -8.45 12.87
CA ASP A 153 7.53 -9.32 13.17
C ASP A 153 8.38 -9.67 11.92
N GLY A 154 7.98 -9.19 10.73
CA GLY A 154 8.66 -9.41 9.47
C GLY A 154 8.58 -10.85 8.94
N SER A 155 7.76 -11.72 9.54
CA SER A 155 7.69 -13.16 9.23
C SER A 155 6.67 -13.53 8.16
N THR A 156 5.68 -12.66 7.91
CA THR A 156 4.58 -12.92 6.98
C THR A 156 4.48 -11.81 5.94
N LEU A 157 4.59 -12.19 4.67
CA LEU A 157 4.30 -11.32 3.53
C LEU A 157 2.91 -11.67 2.97
N ALA A 158 2.02 -10.70 2.91
CA ALA A 158 0.73 -10.80 2.25
C ALA A 158 0.77 -10.06 0.91
N ILE A 159 0.17 -10.66 -0.13
CA ILE A 159 0.14 -10.11 -1.48
C ILE A 159 -1.28 -10.23 -2.06
N ALA A 160 -1.86 -9.10 -2.45
CA ALA A 160 -3.15 -9.03 -3.12
C ALA A 160 -3.06 -9.57 -4.55
N SER A 161 -3.97 -10.48 -4.91
CA SER A 161 -4.18 -10.94 -6.28
C SER A 161 -5.55 -10.47 -6.77
N THR A 162 -5.58 -9.26 -7.30
CA THR A 162 -6.81 -8.49 -7.59
C THR A 162 -7.81 -9.28 -8.42
N THR A 163 -7.38 -9.78 -9.59
CA THR A 163 -8.27 -10.47 -10.55
C THR A 163 -8.62 -11.91 -10.14
N ARG A 164 -8.06 -12.40 -9.03
CA ARG A 164 -8.40 -13.70 -8.44
C ARG A 164 -9.16 -13.57 -7.12
N ALA A 165 -9.50 -12.35 -6.71
CA ALA A 165 -10.26 -12.05 -5.48
C ALA A 165 -9.71 -12.81 -4.26
N LYS A 166 -8.38 -12.77 -4.10
CA LYS A 166 -7.69 -13.47 -3.01
C LYS A 166 -6.42 -12.76 -2.60
N ILE A 167 -6.00 -13.03 -1.38
CA ILE A 167 -4.72 -12.61 -0.82
C ILE A 167 -3.85 -13.85 -0.63
N GLN A 168 -2.64 -13.82 -1.16
CA GLN A 168 -1.65 -14.88 -1.02
C GLN A 168 -0.75 -14.59 0.18
N LEU A 169 -0.50 -15.60 1.00
CA LEU A 169 0.28 -15.50 2.22
C LEU A 169 1.58 -16.28 2.07
N TYR A 170 2.69 -15.63 2.40
CA TYR A 170 4.03 -16.16 2.28
C TYR A 170 4.74 -16.10 3.62
N SER A 171 5.47 -17.16 3.97
CA SER A 171 6.44 -17.12 5.05
C SER A 171 7.71 -16.44 4.58
N LYS A 172 8.28 -15.57 5.41
CA LYS A 172 9.58 -14.95 5.22
C LYS A 172 10.50 -15.34 6.36
N ASN A 173 11.67 -15.87 6.03
CA ASN A 173 12.73 -16.18 6.97
C ASN A 173 14.10 -15.87 6.34
N LYS A 174 15.19 -16.26 7.00
CA LYS A 174 16.55 -16.04 6.49
C LYS A 174 16.86 -16.77 5.17
N THR A 175 16.16 -17.87 4.87
CA THR A 175 16.37 -18.67 3.65
C THR A 175 15.54 -18.19 2.47
N GLY A 176 14.57 -17.29 2.70
CA GLY A 176 13.83 -16.59 1.65
C GLY A 176 12.34 -16.45 1.93
N VAL A 177 11.58 -16.30 0.85
CA VAL A 177 10.12 -16.13 0.86
C VAL A 177 9.47 -17.33 0.20
N LYS A 178 8.49 -17.95 0.87
CA LYS A 178 7.81 -19.16 0.39
C LYS A 178 6.30 -19.03 0.53
N PHE A 179 5.57 -19.36 -0.53
CA PHE A 179 4.11 -19.41 -0.50
C PHE A 179 3.63 -20.46 0.51
N VAL A 180 2.63 -20.10 1.32
CA VAL A 180 2.03 -20.99 2.33
C VAL A 180 0.56 -21.25 2.03
N SER A 181 -0.25 -20.20 1.90
CA SER A 181 -1.70 -20.34 1.71
C SER A 181 -2.30 -19.11 1.05
N SER A 182 -3.63 -19.11 0.84
CA SER A 182 -4.34 -17.93 0.37
C SER A 182 -5.74 -17.83 0.96
N VAL A 183 -6.22 -16.61 1.14
CA VAL A 183 -7.56 -16.30 1.64
C VAL A 183 -8.38 -15.66 0.52
N ARG A 184 -9.57 -16.18 0.25
CA ARG A 184 -10.51 -15.56 -0.70
C ARG A 184 -11.24 -14.41 -0.02
N VAL A 185 -11.51 -13.36 -0.79
CA VAL A 185 -12.33 -12.21 -0.40
C VAL A 185 -13.44 -12.00 -1.43
N PRO A 186 -14.58 -11.38 -1.07
CA PRO A 186 -15.73 -11.28 -1.96
C PRO A 186 -15.62 -10.16 -3.02
N PHE A 187 -14.44 -9.58 -3.22
CA PHE A 187 -14.20 -8.44 -4.11
C PHE A 187 -12.83 -8.52 -4.79
N SER A 188 -12.62 -7.68 -5.82
CA SER A 188 -11.29 -7.48 -6.40
C SER A 188 -10.44 -6.65 -5.45
N VAL A 189 -9.57 -7.33 -4.70
CA VAL A 189 -8.70 -6.71 -3.68
C VAL A 189 -7.68 -5.78 -4.31
N ASP A 190 -7.54 -4.59 -3.72
CA ASP A 190 -6.60 -3.53 -4.10
C ASP A 190 -5.45 -3.52 -3.08
N ASN A 191 -5.31 -2.48 -2.25
CA ASN A 191 -4.31 -2.46 -1.18
C ASN A 191 -4.76 -3.20 0.09
N ILE A 192 -3.76 -3.68 0.82
CA ILE A 192 -3.88 -4.41 2.07
C ILE A 192 -2.93 -3.82 3.10
N ALA A 193 -3.28 -3.89 4.38
CA ALA A 193 -2.44 -3.41 5.48
C ALA A 193 -2.68 -4.24 6.75
N PHE A 194 -1.62 -4.55 7.49
CA PHE A 194 -1.77 -5.18 8.80
C PHE A 194 -2.28 -4.17 9.84
N ALA A 195 -3.20 -4.61 10.69
CA ALA A 195 -3.80 -3.87 11.79
C ALA A 195 -3.83 -4.79 13.02
N GLY A 196 -2.76 -4.75 13.82
CA GLY A 196 -2.59 -5.68 14.94
C GLY A 196 -2.55 -7.13 14.46
N ASP A 197 -3.48 -7.95 14.97
CA ASP A 197 -3.60 -9.38 14.61
C ASP A 197 -4.46 -9.64 13.35
N GLN A 198 -4.80 -8.58 12.62
CA GLN A 198 -5.67 -8.64 11.46
C GLN A 198 -4.97 -8.08 10.22
N LEU A 199 -5.43 -8.50 9.05
CA LEU A 199 -5.08 -7.90 7.77
C LEU A 199 -6.33 -7.23 7.20
N LEU A 200 -6.28 -5.92 7.00
CA LEU A 200 -7.30 -5.19 6.28
C LEU A 200 -7.06 -5.29 4.78
N ALA A 201 -8.15 -5.44 4.03
CA ALA A 201 -8.15 -5.47 2.58
C ALA A 201 -9.28 -4.59 2.06
N ALA A 202 -8.94 -3.61 1.24
CA ALA A 202 -9.90 -2.77 0.53
C ALA A 202 -9.97 -3.17 -0.94
N GLY A 203 -11.08 -2.87 -1.60
CA GLY A 203 -11.15 -3.03 -3.05
C GLY A 203 -12.54 -2.85 -3.64
N HIS A 204 -12.72 -3.49 -4.80
CA HIS A 204 -13.83 -3.20 -5.72
C HIS A 204 -14.78 -4.41 -5.78
N PRO A 205 -15.97 -4.34 -5.17
CA PRO A 205 -16.89 -5.48 -5.09
C PRO A 205 -17.61 -5.76 -6.42
N TYR A 206 -17.64 -4.78 -7.33
CA TYR A 206 -18.30 -4.93 -8.62
C TYR A 206 -17.51 -4.26 -9.75
N LEU A 207 -16.72 -5.08 -10.47
CA LEU A 207 -15.85 -4.63 -11.55
C LEU A 207 -16.57 -3.88 -12.69
N PRO A 208 -17.80 -4.25 -13.12
CA PRO A 208 -18.48 -3.52 -14.19
C PRO A 208 -18.73 -2.04 -13.87
N GLU A 209 -19.20 -1.71 -12.65
CA GLU A 209 -19.39 -0.32 -12.23
C GLU A 209 -18.05 0.42 -12.06
N PHE A 210 -17.04 -0.25 -11.50
CA PHE A 210 -15.70 0.31 -11.44
C PHE A 210 -15.18 0.67 -12.83
N MET A 211 -15.31 -0.23 -13.80
CA MET A 211 -14.89 0.02 -15.19
C MET A 211 -15.75 1.10 -15.87
N ALA A 212 -17.04 1.20 -15.53
CA ALA A 212 -17.90 2.29 -16.00
C ALA A 212 -17.40 3.65 -15.46
N LEU A 213 -17.02 3.72 -14.18
CA LEU A 213 -16.41 4.91 -13.59
C LEU A 213 -15.08 5.28 -14.24
N VAL A 214 -14.17 4.31 -14.41
CA VAL A 214 -12.87 4.52 -15.09
C VAL A 214 -13.07 5.06 -16.52
N LYS A 215 -14.08 4.54 -17.23
CA LYS A 215 -14.44 4.97 -18.59
C LYS A 215 -15.31 6.24 -18.63
N ARG A 216 -15.55 6.89 -17.48
CA ARG A 216 -16.40 8.08 -17.33
C ARG A 216 -17.84 7.90 -17.81
N LYS A 217 -18.34 6.66 -17.75
CA LYS A 217 -19.74 6.30 -18.02
C LYS A 217 -20.61 6.28 -16.76
N SER A 218 -19.98 6.34 -15.59
CA SER A 218 -20.62 6.45 -14.29
C SER A 218 -19.80 7.43 -13.43
N ASN A 219 -20.45 8.10 -12.48
CA ASN A 219 -19.79 8.87 -11.42
C ASN A 219 -19.70 8.07 -10.09
N ARG A 220 -20.15 6.81 -10.09
CA ARG A 220 -20.29 5.99 -8.90
C ARG A 220 -19.75 4.58 -9.14
N ALA A 221 -19.03 4.08 -8.15
CA ALA A 221 -18.68 2.67 -8.02
C ALA A 221 -18.55 2.32 -6.53
N PRO A 222 -18.95 1.11 -6.13
CA PRO A 222 -19.01 0.70 -4.73
C PRO A 222 -17.61 0.50 -4.13
N SER A 223 -17.60 0.45 -2.80
CA SER A 223 -16.42 0.24 -1.96
C SER A 223 -16.66 -0.92 -1.00
N TYR A 224 -15.60 -1.64 -0.68
CA TYR A 224 -15.64 -2.78 0.23
C TYR A 224 -14.33 -2.87 1.01
N VAL A 225 -14.42 -3.11 2.31
CA VAL A 225 -13.28 -3.44 3.17
C VAL A 225 -13.61 -4.68 3.99
N SER A 226 -12.65 -5.60 4.06
CA SER A 226 -12.70 -6.74 4.97
C SER A 226 -11.51 -6.74 5.92
N ALA A 227 -11.76 -7.12 7.17
CA ALA A 227 -10.75 -7.57 8.11
C ALA A 227 -10.61 -9.08 8.01
N ILE A 228 -9.36 -9.55 7.99
CA ILE A 228 -9.00 -10.95 7.89
C ILE A 228 -8.21 -11.32 9.13
N ALA A 229 -8.70 -12.30 9.89
CA ALA A 229 -8.08 -12.75 11.13
C ALA A 229 -7.97 -14.29 11.16
N PRO A 230 -6.98 -14.85 11.87
CA PRO A 230 -6.95 -16.28 12.12
C PRO A 230 -8.19 -16.73 12.90
N ARG A 231 -8.73 -17.92 12.59
CA ARG A 231 -9.92 -18.47 13.30
C ARG A 231 -9.65 -18.79 14.76
N GLN A 232 -8.45 -19.30 15.03
CA GLN A 232 -8.04 -19.67 16.37
C GLN A 232 -7.14 -18.58 16.94
N ALA A 233 -7.42 -18.19 18.18
CA ALA A 233 -6.45 -17.53 19.02
C ALA A 233 -5.40 -18.57 19.43
N GLY A 234 -4.13 -18.19 19.42
CA GLY A 234 -3.04 -19.07 19.82
C GLY A 234 -1.87 -18.24 20.31
N LEU A 235 -1.65 -18.25 21.63
CA LEU A 235 -0.47 -17.64 22.23
C LEU A 235 0.76 -18.48 21.85
N GLY A 236 1.72 -17.89 21.16
CA GLY A 236 2.99 -18.52 20.80
C GLY A 236 3.12 -18.97 19.34
N ASP A 237 2.02 -19.11 18.60
CA ASP A 237 2.05 -19.42 17.17
C ASP A 237 2.11 -18.15 16.31
N SER A 238 2.90 -18.20 15.22
CA SER A 238 2.94 -17.11 14.24
C SER A 238 1.55 -16.86 13.65
N TRP A 239 1.28 -15.61 13.24
CA TRP A 239 0.02 -15.25 12.58
C TRP A 239 -0.26 -16.18 11.38
N LEU A 240 0.76 -16.47 10.58
CA LEU A 240 0.66 -17.34 9.42
C LEU A 240 0.35 -18.80 9.78
N THR A 241 0.92 -19.32 10.86
CA THR A 241 0.59 -20.66 11.38
C THR A 241 -0.90 -20.73 11.72
N ARG A 242 -1.42 -19.74 12.47
CA ARG A 242 -2.84 -19.72 12.85
C ARG A 242 -3.76 -19.56 11.65
N MET A 243 -3.35 -18.80 10.63
CA MET A 243 -4.10 -18.69 9.37
C MET A 243 -4.23 -20.02 8.61
N SER A 244 -3.27 -20.95 8.78
CA SER A 244 -3.35 -22.26 8.14
C SER A 244 -4.49 -23.13 8.70
N ALA A 245 -4.89 -22.91 9.96
CA ALA A 245 -6.06 -23.54 10.57
C ALA A 245 -7.40 -22.92 10.10
N GLY A 246 -7.33 -21.82 9.35
CA GLY A 246 -8.47 -21.15 8.75
C GLY A 246 -8.52 -19.65 9.05
N ALA A 247 -9.20 -18.92 8.18
CA ALA A 247 -9.40 -17.48 8.29
C ALA A 247 -10.87 -17.13 8.57
N ASN A 248 -11.07 -16.09 9.37
CA ASN A 248 -12.31 -15.31 9.44
C ASN A 248 -12.15 -14.11 8.51
N VAL A 249 -13.14 -13.87 7.66
CA VAL A 249 -13.20 -12.71 6.76
C VAL A 249 -14.46 -11.95 7.12
N THR A 250 -14.29 -10.80 7.76
CA THR A 250 -15.39 -9.99 8.27
C THR A 250 -15.44 -8.68 7.50
N THR A 251 -16.64 -8.25 7.13
CA THR A 251 -16.83 -6.97 6.45
C THR A 251 -16.78 -5.84 7.46
N THR A 252 -15.89 -4.87 7.26
CA THR A 252 -15.71 -3.72 8.18
C THR A 252 -16.21 -2.42 7.59
N PHE A 253 -16.31 -2.32 6.26
CA PHE A 253 -16.85 -1.15 5.58
C PHE A 253 -17.48 -1.57 4.26
N MET A 254 -18.65 -0.99 3.96
CA MET A 254 -19.27 -1.03 2.66
C MET A 254 -19.83 0.35 2.34
N SER A 255 -19.75 0.71 1.07
CA SER A 255 -20.46 1.85 0.54
C SER A 255 -20.89 1.49 -0.88
N ASP A 256 -22.12 1.84 -1.23
CA ASP A 256 -22.62 1.72 -2.59
C ASP A 256 -22.02 2.79 -3.53
N GLY A 257 -21.10 3.60 -3.03
CA GLY A 257 -20.41 4.67 -3.75
C GLY A 257 -21.00 6.06 -3.56
N SER A 258 -22.09 6.21 -2.79
CA SER A 258 -22.65 7.54 -2.45
C SER A 258 -21.83 8.26 -1.38
N PHE A 259 -21.36 7.52 -0.37
CA PHE A 259 -20.54 8.06 0.70
C PHE A 259 -19.05 8.08 0.34
N LEU A 260 -18.50 6.91 -0.01
CA LEU A 260 -17.14 6.77 -0.53
C LEU A 260 -17.12 5.69 -1.61
N GLY A 261 -16.70 6.05 -2.81
CA GLY A 261 -16.58 5.12 -3.94
C GLY A 261 -15.16 4.62 -4.16
N THR A 262 -15.01 3.45 -4.76
CA THR A 262 -13.73 2.90 -5.21
C THR A 262 -12.66 2.74 -4.12
N SER A 263 -13.00 2.27 -2.93
CA SER A 263 -12.00 2.05 -1.87
C SER A 263 -10.79 1.26 -2.38
N SER A 264 -9.60 1.84 -2.27
CA SER A 264 -8.32 1.24 -2.66
C SER A 264 -7.44 0.84 -1.49
N GLY A 265 -7.67 1.40 -0.30
CA GLY A 265 -6.88 1.09 0.89
C GLY A 265 -7.68 1.31 2.16
N ALA A 266 -7.31 0.57 3.21
CA ALA A 266 -7.81 0.79 4.56
C ALA A 266 -6.70 0.53 5.58
N PHE A 267 -6.63 1.35 6.63
CA PHE A 267 -5.63 1.26 7.68
C PHE A 267 -6.22 1.69 9.02
N VAL A 268 -5.64 1.21 10.11
CA VAL A 268 -6.13 1.47 11.47
C VAL A 268 -5.00 2.06 12.30
N ASP A 269 -5.29 3.17 12.95
CA ASP A 269 -4.52 3.60 14.11
C ASP A 269 -5.03 2.87 15.35
N MET A 270 -4.31 1.83 15.72
CA MET A 270 -4.63 0.98 16.87
C MET A 270 -4.61 1.76 18.20
N LYS A 271 -3.90 2.89 18.29
CA LYS A 271 -3.84 3.69 19.53
C LYS A 271 -5.14 4.47 19.75
N THR A 272 -5.71 5.01 18.68
CA THR A 272 -6.94 5.81 18.77
C THR A 272 -8.20 4.98 18.49
N GLY A 273 -8.07 3.77 17.94
CA GLY A 273 -9.21 2.98 17.48
C GLY A 273 -9.88 3.61 16.26
N THR A 274 -9.10 4.26 15.39
CA THR A 274 -9.61 4.96 14.20
C THR A 274 -9.21 4.19 12.95
N MET A 275 -10.19 3.86 12.10
CA MET A 275 -9.96 3.30 10.77
C MET A 275 -10.09 4.40 9.71
N PHE A 276 -9.23 4.37 8.71
CA PHE A 276 -9.37 5.18 7.50
C PHE A 276 -9.61 4.29 6.29
N VAL A 277 -10.48 4.73 5.39
CA VAL A 277 -10.72 4.11 4.08
C VAL A 277 -10.46 5.15 3.00
N VAL A 278 -9.62 4.81 2.03
CA VAL A 278 -9.17 5.73 0.97
C VAL A 278 -9.78 5.32 -0.36
N ALA A 279 -10.27 6.29 -1.13
CA ALA A 279 -10.78 6.08 -2.48
C ALA A 279 -9.65 6.07 -3.53
N LEU A 280 -9.76 5.23 -4.57
CA LEU A 280 -8.89 5.26 -5.75
C LEU A 280 -9.18 6.45 -6.65
N TYR A 281 -10.48 6.69 -6.88
CA TYR A 281 -11.01 7.80 -7.66
C TYR A 281 -12.00 8.59 -6.82
N GLY A 282 -11.96 9.91 -6.98
CA GLY A 282 -12.77 10.84 -6.19
C GLY A 282 -11.97 11.48 -5.06
N SER A 283 -12.64 12.35 -4.31
CA SER A 283 -12.03 13.21 -3.30
C SER A 283 -12.50 12.76 -1.92
N GLY A 284 -11.88 11.74 -1.35
CA GLY A 284 -12.33 11.26 -0.05
C GLY A 284 -11.40 10.28 0.65
N VAL A 285 -11.15 10.57 1.91
CA VAL A 285 -10.74 9.61 2.92
C VAL A 285 -11.86 9.58 3.95
N ALA A 286 -12.46 8.41 4.19
CA ALA A 286 -13.43 8.24 5.27
C ALA A 286 -12.68 7.90 6.56
N LYS A 287 -12.97 8.63 7.63
CA LYS A 287 -12.55 8.32 9.00
C LYS A 287 -13.71 7.62 9.71
N CYS A 288 -13.48 6.40 10.19
CA CYS A 288 -14.49 5.56 10.83
C CYS A 288 -13.98 5.14 12.22
N ASP A 289 -14.90 4.91 13.16
CA ASP A 289 -14.54 4.22 14.40
C ASP A 289 -14.19 2.76 14.08
N TYR A 290 -13.14 2.26 14.72
CA TYR A 290 -12.73 0.86 14.66
C TYR A 290 -12.98 0.21 16.01
N GLY A 291 -13.95 -0.70 16.06
CA GLY A 291 -14.17 -1.54 17.24
C GLY A 291 -12.97 -2.45 17.45
N MET A 292 -12.30 -2.30 18.59
CA MET A 292 -11.33 -3.28 19.10
C MET A 292 -12.06 -4.45 19.76
#